data_AF-A0A955IEV1-F1
#
_entry.id   AF-A0A955IEV1-F1
#
_cell.length_a   1.000
_cell.length_b   1.000
_cell.length_c   1.000
_cell.angle_alpha   90.00
_cell.angle_beta   90.00
_cell.angle_gamma   90.00
#
_symmetry.space_group_name_H-M   'P 1'
#
loop_
_entity.id
_entity.type
_entity.pdbx_description
1 polymer ?
#
loop_
_entity_poly.entity_id
_entity_poly.type
_entity_poly.pdbx_seq_one_letter_code
_entity_poly.pdbx_strand_id
1 'polypeptide(L)'
;MSNKSTPSTEPAGEIWVDETHVGNGRLAQTASTRRYASRVLTALLQERELLEARMAAVGTRDPMKRITGHSAMENAISSTKEMIAAMDRMLAQMGRRLPVQAGDPGRP
;
A
#
# COMPACT_ATOMS: atom_id res chain seq x y z
N MET A 1 60.86 -32.17 2.52
CA MET A 1 60.23 -32.23 1.19
C MET A 1 58.97 -33.08 1.29
N SER A 2 57.87 -32.55 0.75
CA SER A 2 56.56 -33.17 0.50
C SER A 2 55.73 -33.62 1.72
N ASN A 3 54.77 -32.78 2.12
CA ASN A 3 53.60 -33.25 2.86
C ASN A 3 52.32 -32.92 2.08
N LYS A 4 51.43 -33.91 2.10
CA LYS A 4 50.30 -34.13 1.19
C LYS A 4 49.17 -33.10 1.37
N SER A 5 48.53 -32.78 0.25
CA SER A 5 47.36 -31.91 0.10
C SER A 5 46.20 -32.31 0.99
N THR A 6 45.67 -31.35 1.76
CA THR A 6 44.32 -31.38 2.31
C THR A 6 43.38 -30.64 1.36
N PRO A 7 42.23 -31.19 0.95
CA PRO A 7 41.19 -30.39 0.33
C PRO A 7 40.49 -29.56 1.41
N SER A 8 40.65 -28.24 1.34
CA SER A 8 39.91 -27.30 2.16
C SER A 8 38.47 -27.28 1.67
N THR A 9 37.57 -27.92 2.40
CA THR A 9 36.12 -27.79 2.19
C THR A 9 35.72 -26.39 2.63
N GLU A 10 35.62 -25.46 1.68
CA GLU A 10 34.89 -24.21 1.88
C GLU A 10 33.41 -24.57 2.09
N PRO A 11 32.75 -24.16 3.19
CA PRO A 11 31.31 -24.27 3.26
C PRO A 11 30.70 -23.29 2.26
N ALA A 12 29.90 -23.85 1.36
CA ALA A 12 29.05 -23.16 0.41
C ALA A 12 28.35 -21.96 1.06
N GLY A 13 28.36 -20.83 0.36
CA GLY A 13 27.75 -19.59 0.82
C GLY A 13 26.30 -19.79 1.23
N GLU A 14 26.05 -19.74 2.54
CA GLU A 14 24.75 -19.37 3.07
C GLU A 14 24.51 -17.92 2.67
N ILE A 15 23.71 -17.74 1.61
CA ILE A 15 23.07 -16.48 1.32
C ILE A 15 22.06 -16.26 2.45
N TRP A 16 22.48 -15.55 3.49
CA TRP A 16 21.58 -14.96 4.47
C TRP A 16 20.73 -13.93 3.72
N VAL A 17 19.61 -14.38 3.13
CA VAL A 17 18.58 -13.46 2.64
C VAL A 17 17.97 -12.85 3.89
N ASP A 18 18.49 -11.69 4.25
CA ASP A 18 18.06 -10.92 5.40
C ASP A 18 16.55 -10.62 5.27
N GLU A 19 15.71 -11.38 6.00
CA GLU A 19 14.25 -11.26 6.00
C GLU A 19 13.79 -9.82 6.30
N THR A 20 14.64 -9.01 6.95
CA THR A 20 14.35 -7.61 7.27
C THR A 20 14.25 -6.71 6.03
N HIS A 21 15.02 -7.00 4.97
CA HIS A 21 15.00 -6.22 3.73
C HIS A 21 13.70 -6.44 2.95
N VAL A 22 13.19 -7.67 2.93
CA VAL A 22 11.92 -8.02 2.26
C VAL A 22 10.73 -7.44 3.02
N GLY A 23 10.77 -7.42 4.36
CA GLY A 23 9.74 -6.80 5.20
C GLY A 23 9.61 -5.29 4.96
N ASN A 24 10.74 -4.58 4.88
CA ASN A 24 10.76 -3.14 4.64
C ASN A 24 10.26 -2.75 3.24
N GLY A 25 10.60 -3.53 2.20
CA GLY A 25 10.11 -3.29 0.84
C GLY A 25 8.59 -3.42 0.71
N ARG A 26 8.00 -4.43 1.36
CA ARG A 26 6.54 -4.65 1.34
C ARG A 26 5.77 -3.56 2.10
N LEU A 27 6.34 -3.08 3.20
CA LEU A 27 5.79 -1.95 3.96
C LEU A 27 5.78 -0.66 3.13
N ALA A 28 6.91 -0.33 2.50
CA ALA A 28 7.03 0.84 1.64
C ALA A 28 6.07 0.77 0.44
N GLN A 29 5.94 -0.40 -0.17
CA GLN A 29 4.99 -0.63 -1.26
C GLN A 29 3.53 -0.47 -0.79
N THR A 30 3.16 -1.07 0.34
CA THR A 30 1.79 -0.94 0.87
C THR A 30 1.46 0.52 1.20
N ALA A 31 2.41 1.26 1.78
CA ALA A 31 2.24 2.67 2.08
C ALA A 31 2.13 3.55 0.81
N SER A 32 2.90 3.24 -0.25
CA SER A 32 2.84 3.97 -1.51
C SER A 32 1.51 3.71 -2.25
N THR A 33 1.05 2.45 -2.27
CA THR A 33 -0.27 2.10 -2.82
C THR A 33 -1.40 2.79 -2.05
N ARG A 34 -1.30 2.87 -0.71
CA ARG A 34 -2.28 3.60 0.11
C ARG A 34 -2.35 5.08 -0.25
N ARG A 35 -1.20 5.74 -0.39
CA ARG A 35 -1.12 7.15 -0.83
C ARG A 35 -1.74 7.35 -2.21
N TYR A 36 -1.49 6.43 -3.15
CA TYR A 36 -2.09 6.48 -4.48
C TYR A 36 -3.62 6.34 -4.40
N ALA A 37 -4.13 5.34 -3.67
CA ALA A 37 -5.57 5.15 -3.49
C ALA A 37 -6.24 6.37 -2.82
N SER A 38 -5.59 7.02 -1.85
CA SER A 38 -6.08 8.27 -1.27
C SER A 38 -6.19 9.40 -2.30
N ARG A 39 -5.23 9.53 -3.23
CA ARG A 39 -5.30 10.53 -4.32
C ARG A 39 -6.46 10.25 -5.27
N VAL A 40 -6.67 8.97 -5.63
CA VAL A 40 -7.81 8.55 -6.46
C VAL A 40 -9.13 8.88 -5.76
N LEU A 41 -9.25 8.59 -4.47
CA LEU A 41 -10.44 8.94 -3.69
C LEU A 41 -10.73 10.44 -3.71
N THR A 42 -9.71 11.28 -3.51
CA THR A 42 -9.86 12.73 -3.57
C THR A 42 -10.35 13.19 -4.95
N ALA A 43 -9.77 12.66 -6.03
CA ALA A 43 -10.19 12.99 -7.39
C ALA A 43 -11.64 12.58 -7.67
N LEU A 44 -12.05 11.38 -7.23
CA LEU A 44 -13.43 10.91 -7.38
C LEU A 44 -14.44 11.78 -6.65
N LEU A 45 -14.10 12.26 -5.44
CA LEU A 45 -14.97 13.17 -4.68
C LEU A 45 -15.11 14.52 -5.35
N GLN A 46 -14.03 15.06 -5.92
CA GLN A 46 -14.05 16.32 -6.68
C GLN A 46 -14.89 16.20 -7.96
N GLU A 47 -14.68 15.13 -8.73
CA GLU A 47 -15.48 14.86 -9.93
C GLU A 47 -16.96 14.69 -9.60
N ARG A 48 -17.30 14.04 -8.48
CA ARG A 48 -18.69 13.95 -8.02
C ARG A 48 -19.32 15.31 -7.80
N GLU A 49 -18.64 16.17 -7.05
CA GLU A 49 -19.13 17.52 -6.75
C GLU A 49 -19.33 18.35 -8.03
N LEU A 50 -18.37 18.29 -8.97
CA LEU A 50 -18.49 18.95 -10.26
C LEU A 50 -19.65 18.40 -11.09
N LEU A 51 -19.84 17.08 -11.09
CA LEU A 51 -20.91 16.43 -11.82
C LEU A 51 -22.27 16.83 -11.25
N GLU A 52 -22.45 16.76 -9.93
CA GLU A 52 -23.66 17.23 -9.22
C GLU A 52 -23.97 18.69 -9.53
N ALA A 53 -22.97 19.58 -9.48
CA ALA A 53 -23.13 21.00 -9.83
C ALA A 53 -23.58 21.19 -11.28
N ARG A 54 -22.97 20.45 -12.23
CA ARG A 54 -23.38 20.48 -13.65
C ARG A 54 -24.79 19.95 -13.84
N MET A 55 -25.18 18.90 -13.12
CA MET A 55 -26.54 18.34 -13.19
C MET A 55 -27.58 19.32 -12.67
N ALA A 56 -27.29 20.01 -11.56
CA ALA A 56 -28.14 21.06 -11.01
C ALA A 56 -28.31 22.23 -11.99
N ALA A 57 -27.25 22.60 -12.71
CA ALA A 57 -27.27 23.70 -13.67
C ALA A 57 -27.93 23.36 -15.02
N VAL A 58 -27.76 22.13 -15.51
CA VAL A 58 -28.14 21.74 -16.89
C VAL A 58 -29.55 21.13 -16.97
N GLY A 59 -30.18 20.78 -15.84
CA GLY A 59 -31.54 20.20 -15.85
C GLY A 59 -31.61 18.95 -16.75
N THR A 60 -30.61 18.07 -16.65
CA THR A 60 -30.33 17.02 -17.63
C THR A 60 -31.55 16.15 -17.94
N ARG A 61 -31.85 16.06 -19.24
CA ARG A 61 -33.07 15.53 -19.87
C ARG A 61 -33.26 14.00 -19.79
N ASP A 62 -32.29 13.26 -19.23
CA ASP A 62 -32.31 11.79 -19.17
C ASP A 62 -32.01 11.27 -17.74
N PRO A 63 -33.03 10.86 -16.98
CA PRO A 63 -32.88 10.39 -15.61
C PRO A 63 -32.17 9.04 -15.50
N MET A 64 -32.14 8.20 -16.54
CA MET A 64 -31.46 6.90 -16.47
C MET A 64 -29.94 7.05 -16.59
N LYS A 65 -29.45 7.87 -17.52
CA LYS A 65 -28.01 8.18 -17.59
C LYS A 65 -27.49 8.83 -16.31
N ARG A 66 -28.32 9.65 -15.66
CA ARG A 66 -28.04 10.22 -14.33
C ARG A 66 -27.83 9.13 -13.28
N ILE A 67 -28.79 8.22 -13.13
CA ILE A 67 -28.76 7.19 -12.10
C ILE A 67 -27.56 6.26 -12.33
N THR A 68 -27.32 5.83 -13.56
CA THR A 68 -26.21 4.91 -13.86
C THR A 68 -24.84 5.56 -13.64
N GLY A 69 -24.65 6.82 -14.06
CA GLY A 69 -23.39 7.54 -13.84
C GLY A 69 -23.13 7.83 -12.35
N HIS A 70 -24.15 8.26 -11.62
CA HIS A 70 -24.06 8.49 -10.17
C HIS A 70 -23.76 7.19 -9.42
N SER A 71 -24.47 6.10 -9.72
CA SER A 71 -24.22 4.80 -9.10
C SER A 71 -22.83 4.24 -9.38
N ALA A 72 -22.31 4.40 -10.61
CA ALA A 72 -20.95 3.97 -10.93
C ALA A 72 -19.89 4.74 -10.14
N MET A 73 -20.08 6.06 -9.98
CA MET A 73 -19.17 6.92 -9.23
C MET A 73 -19.21 6.62 -7.72
N GLU A 74 -20.39 6.44 -7.14
CA GLU A 74 -20.54 6.04 -5.74
C GLU A 74 -19.93 4.66 -5.48
N ASN A 75 -20.10 3.71 -6.39
CA ASN A 75 -19.45 2.40 -6.30
C ASN A 75 -17.92 2.52 -6.33
N ALA A 76 -17.36 3.37 -7.20
CA ALA A 76 -15.93 3.61 -7.27
C ALA A 76 -15.38 4.25 -5.98
N ILE A 77 -16.11 5.21 -5.39
CA ILE A 77 -15.78 5.83 -4.12
C ILE A 77 -15.79 4.79 -2.99
N SER A 78 -16.85 3.99 -2.89
CA SER A 78 -16.98 2.95 -1.84
C SER A 78 -15.86 1.93 -1.95
N SER A 79 -15.62 1.40 -3.15
CA SER A 79 -14.54 0.44 -3.40
C SER A 79 -13.17 1.00 -3.03
N THR A 80 -12.89 2.25 -3.38
CA THR A 80 -11.61 2.90 -3.06
C THR A 80 -11.45 3.08 -1.54
N LYS A 81 -12.52 3.43 -0.82
CA LYS A 81 -12.50 3.52 0.66
C LYS A 81 -12.21 2.17 1.32
N GLU A 82 -12.85 1.10 0.85
CA GLU A 82 -12.61 -0.26 1.34
C GLU A 82 -11.16 -0.70 1.10
N MET A 83 -10.62 -0.35 -0.06
CA MET A 83 -9.23 -0.63 -0.42
C MET A 83 -8.24 0.07 0.53
N ILE A 84 -8.47 1.36 0.83
CA ILE A 84 -7.67 2.11 1.81
C ILE A 84 -7.79 1.46 3.20
N ALA A 85 -9.00 1.10 3.64
CA ALA A 85 -9.20 0.47 4.93
C ALA A 85 -8.50 -0.91 5.05
N ALA A 86 -8.46 -1.69 3.96
CA ALA A 86 -7.69 -2.92 3.91
C ALA A 86 -6.18 -2.66 4.05
N MET A 87 -5.65 -1.67 3.32
CA MET A 87 -4.23 -1.30 3.43
C MET A 87 -3.87 -0.77 4.81
N ASP A 88 -4.74 0.02 5.45
CA ASP A 88 -4.53 0.52 6.81
C ASP A 88 -4.45 -0.62 7.83
N ARG A 89 -5.31 -1.64 7.69
CA ARG A 89 -5.22 -2.87 8.51
C ARG A 89 -3.91 -3.63 8.27
N MET A 90 -3.47 -3.75 7.02
CA MET A 90 -2.20 -4.42 6.69
C MET A 90 -0.99 -3.69 7.29
N LEU A 91 -0.93 -2.36 7.13
CA LEU A 91 0.12 -1.52 7.69
C LEU A 91 0.15 -1.62 9.23
N ALA A 92 -1.00 -1.58 9.88
CA ALA A 92 -1.11 -1.72 11.34
C ALA A 92 -0.72 -3.12 11.85
N GLN A 93 -0.94 -4.17 11.06
CA GLN A 93 -0.53 -5.53 11.41
C GLN A 93 0.99 -5.72 11.24
N MET A 94 1.57 -5.15 10.18
CA MET A 94 3.01 -5.23 9.92
C MET A 94 3.81 -4.34 10.88
N GLY A 95 3.33 -3.14 11.20
CA GLY A 95 3.96 -2.25 12.20
C GLY A 95 3.98 -2.83 13.61
N ARG A 96 3.03 -3.72 13.96
CA ARG A 96 3.04 -4.49 15.22
C ARG A 96 4.00 -5.67 15.23
N ARG A 97 4.46 -6.15 14.06
CA ARG A 97 5.39 -7.28 13.93
C ARG A 97 6.85 -6.86 13.91
N LEU A 98 7.15 -5.58 13.71
CA LEU A 98 8.49 -5.05 13.92
C LEU A 98 8.67 -4.85 15.43
N PRO A 99 9.50 -5.64 16.14
CA PRO A 99 9.97 -5.20 17.43
C PRO A 99 10.64 -3.85 17.21
N VAL A 100 10.22 -2.84 17.95
CA VAL A 100 11.03 -1.65 18.18
C VAL A 100 12.39 -2.17 18.59
N GLN A 101 13.36 -2.13 17.67
CA GLN A 101 14.74 -2.41 17.97
C GLN A 101 15.19 -1.20 18.78
N ALA A 102 14.92 -1.26 20.08
CA ALA A 102 15.38 -0.33 21.10
C ALA A 102 16.90 -0.53 21.22
N GLY A 103 17.62 -0.07 20.20
CA GLY A 103 19.04 0.22 20.26
C GLY A 103 19.20 1.71 20.46
N ASP A 104 18.93 2.19 21.67
CA ASP A 104 19.67 3.35 22.19
C ASP A 104 20.43 2.91 23.44
N PRO A 105 21.72 2.60 23.30
CA PRO A 105 22.59 2.20 24.39
C PRO A 105 23.20 3.45 25.04
N GLY A 106 22.72 3.85 26.22
CA GLY A 106 23.46 4.85 27.00
C GLY A 106 22.68 5.63 28.05
N ARG A 107 22.51 5.03 29.23
CA ARG A 107 22.51 5.74 30.52
C ARG A 107 23.63 5.10 31.36
N PRO A 108 24.42 5.84 32.13
CA PRO A 108 23.95 6.73 33.20
C PRO A 108 23.96 8.23 32.88
#